data_AF-A0AAU3SYZ0-F1
#
_entry.id   AF-A0AAU3SYZ0-F1
#
_cell.length_a   1.000
_cell.length_b   1.000
_cell.length_c   1.000
_cell.angle_alpha   90.00
_cell.angle_beta   90.00
_cell.angle_gamma   90.00
#
_symmetry.space_group_name_H-M   'P 1'
#
loop_
_entity.id
_entity.type
_entity.pdbx_description
1 polymer ?
#
loop_
_entity_poly.entity_id
_entity_poly.type
_entity_poly.pdbx_seq_one_letter_code
_entity_poly.pdbx_strand_id
1 'polypeptide(L)'
;MQDSPVWAAWEATAATLPYDGQVMAGTMSGRPLPTDRWRSVNIPVLVAYGSAGETYTANGARELASHGDNYTLHAVPGQNHNVDPHALAPVLTAFFTGS
;
A
#
# COMPACT_ATOMS: atom_id res chain seq x y z
N MET A 1 -22.81 -2.63 1.81
CA MET A 1 -21.99 -2.90 0.61
C MET A 1 -22.63 -3.94 -0.31
N GLN A 2 -23.53 -4.81 0.17
CA GLN A 2 -24.22 -5.80 -0.68
C GLN A 2 -24.97 -5.17 -1.86
N ASP A 3 -25.52 -3.96 -1.67
CA ASP A 3 -26.22 -3.23 -2.75
C ASP A 3 -25.28 -2.54 -3.76
N SER A 4 -23.96 -2.65 -3.58
CA SER A 4 -22.99 -2.05 -4.50
C SER A 4 -22.89 -2.89 -5.78
N PRO A 5 -22.82 -2.26 -6.97
CA PRO A 5 -22.63 -2.98 -8.24
C PRO A 5 -21.38 -3.88 -8.28
N VAL A 6 -20.35 -3.59 -7.47
CA VAL A 6 -19.13 -4.39 -7.39
C VAL A 6 -19.28 -5.68 -6.59
N TRP A 7 -20.37 -5.82 -5.81
CA TRP A 7 -20.54 -6.93 -4.87
C TRP A 7 -20.51 -8.31 -5.56
N ALA A 8 -21.23 -8.47 -6.66
CA ALA A 8 -21.26 -9.72 -7.42
C ALA A 8 -19.88 -10.11 -7.96
N ALA A 9 -19.05 -9.12 -8.33
CA ALA A 9 -17.68 -9.38 -8.78
C ALA A 9 -16.77 -9.85 -7.64
N TRP A 10 -16.93 -9.30 -6.43
CA TRP A 10 -16.22 -9.77 -5.24
C TRP A 10 -16.66 -11.16 -4.80
N GLU A 11 -17.96 -11.47 -4.87
CA GLU A 11 -18.46 -12.83 -4.59
C GLU A 11 -17.85 -13.85 -5.54
N ALA A 12 -17.74 -13.52 -6.82
CA ALA A 12 -17.13 -14.39 -7.83
C ALA A 12 -15.64 -14.69 -7.53
N THR A 13 -14.94 -13.82 -6.82
CA THR A 13 -13.53 -14.02 -6.41
C THR A 13 -13.37 -14.40 -4.94
N ALA A 14 -14.44 -14.57 -4.17
CA ALA A 14 -14.36 -14.78 -2.72
C ALA A 14 -13.52 -15.99 -2.29
N ALA A 15 -13.40 -17.01 -3.15
CA ALA A 15 -12.55 -18.16 -2.92
C ALA A 15 -11.05 -17.82 -2.80
N THR A 16 -10.62 -16.62 -3.22
CA THR A 16 -9.22 -16.16 -3.08
C THR A 16 -8.94 -15.45 -1.76
N LEU A 17 -9.96 -15.11 -0.96
CA LEU A 17 -9.79 -14.41 0.32
C LEU A 17 -8.79 -15.09 1.28
N PRO A 18 -8.72 -16.44 1.38
CA PRO A 18 -7.69 -17.08 2.20
C PRO A 18 -6.26 -16.76 1.76
N TYR A 19 -6.04 -16.51 0.46
CA TYR A 19 -4.71 -16.16 -0.07
C TYR A 19 -4.32 -14.74 0.34
N ASP A 20 -5.24 -13.78 0.26
CA ASP A 20 -5.03 -12.43 0.78
C ASP A 20 -4.69 -12.47 2.28
N GLY A 21 -5.43 -13.26 3.05
CA GLY A 21 -5.18 -13.48 4.48
C GLY A 21 -3.79 -14.06 4.77
N GLN A 22 -3.33 -15.02 3.97
CA GLN A 22 -2.00 -15.61 4.10
C GLN A 22 -0.89 -14.61 3.75
N VAL A 23 -1.07 -13.81 2.68
CA VAL A 23 -0.09 -12.78 2.26
C VAL A 23 0.04 -11.70 3.33
N MET A 24 -1.09 -11.26 3.89
CA MET A 24 -1.16 -10.20 4.90
C MET A 24 -0.93 -10.70 6.34
N ALA A 25 -0.66 -11.99 6.51
CA ALA A 25 -0.42 -12.57 7.83
C ALA A 25 0.72 -11.81 8.56
N GLY A 26 0.40 -11.31 9.76
CA GLY A 26 1.33 -10.56 10.61
C GLY A 26 1.46 -9.07 10.30
N THR A 27 1.12 -8.59 9.11
CA THR A 27 1.34 -7.18 8.69
C THR A 27 0.16 -6.25 8.99
N MET A 28 -1.00 -6.81 9.36
CA MET A 28 -2.19 -6.06 9.78
C MET A 28 -2.52 -6.28 11.26
N SER A 29 -1.54 -6.70 12.06
CA SER A 29 -1.74 -7.09 13.47
C SER A 29 -1.79 -5.92 14.46
N GLY A 30 -1.52 -4.68 13.99
CA GLY A 30 -1.34 -3.50 14.84
C GLY A 30 -0.03 -3.53 15.65
N ARG A 31 0.84 -4.51 15.41
CA ARG A 31 2.20 -4.61 15.95
C ARG A 31 3.20 -4.11 14.90
N PRO A 32 4.45 -3.81 15.31
CA PRO A 32 5.48 -3.43 14.37
C PRO A 32 5.68 -4.46 13.24
N LEU A 33 6.01 -3.98 12.05
CA LEU A 33 6.29 -4.81 10.89
C LEU A 33 7.57 -5.65 11.12
N PRO A 34 7.65 -6.88 10.57
CA PRO A 34 8.85 -7.70 10.68
C PRO A 34 10.04 -7.05 9.94
N THR A 35 11.11 -6.75 10.68
CA THR A 35 12.30 -6.06 10.13
C THR A 35 13.17 -6.93 9.22
N ASP A 36 12.93 -8.24 9.17
CA ASP A 36 13.68 -9.22 8.40
C ASP A 36 13.01 -9.61 7.08
N ARG A 37 11.69 -9.43 6.96
CA ARG A 37 10.89 -9.85 5.80
C ARG A 37 11.35 -9.25 4.47
N TRP A 38 11.89 -8.03 4.48
CA TRP A 38 12.31 -7.32 3.27
C TRP A 38 13.81 -6.99 3.21
N ARG A 39 14.65 -7.60 4.07
CA ARG A 39 16.10 -7.31 4.12
C ARG A 39 16.85 -7.58 2.82
N SER A 40 16.31 -8.41 1.93
CA SER A 40 16.91 -8.71 0.63
C SER A 40 16.53 -7.71 -0.47
N VAL A 41 15.64 -6.75 -0.19
CA VAL A 41 15.18 -5.76 -1.17
C VAL A 41 16.16 -4.58 -1.19
N ASN A 42 17.08 -4.61 -2.15
CA ASN A 42 18.16 -3.61 -2.28
C ASN A 42 17.97 -2.65 -3.46
N ILE A 43 16.85 -2.75 -4.19
CA ILE A 43 16.49 -1.81 -5.26
C ILE A 43 15.76 -0.59 -4.67
N PRO A 44 15.66 0.55 -5.37
CA PRO A 44 14.79 1.64 -4.95
C PRO A 44 13.34 1.18 -4.77
N VAL A 45 12.68 1.63 -3.70
CA VAL A 45 11.28 1.32 -3.38
C VAL A 45 10.51 2.61 -3.11
N LEU A 46 9.40 2.80 -3.82
CA LEU A 46 8.42 3.83 -3.50
C LEU A 46 7.36 3.25 -2.55
N VAL A 47 7.14 3.91 -1.42
CA VAL A 47 6.02 3.62 -0.51
C VAL A 47 5.08 4.81 -0.54
N ALA A 48 3.92 4.66 -1.21
CA ALA A 48 2.96 5.75 -1.40
C ALA A 48 1.65 5.51 -0.63
N TYR A 49 1.07 6.58 -0.10
CA TYR A 49 -0.26 6.56 0.53
C TYR A 49 -0.99 7.88 0.31
N GLY A 50 -2.33 7.89 0.35
CA GLY A 50 -3.13 9.12 0.26
C GLY A 50 -3.08 9.93 1.55
N SER A 51 -2.76 11.23 1.47
CA SER A 51 -2.55 12.08 2.66
C SER A 51 -3.82 12.36 3.48
N ALA A 52 -5.00 12.16 2.89
CA ALA A 52 -6.31 12.32 3.51
C ALA A 52 -6.97 10.97 3.85
N GLY A 53 -6.22 9.86 3.77
CA GLY A 53 -6.67 8.52 4.15
C GLY A 53 -6.65 8.28 5.66
N GLU A 54 -7.09 7.08 6.05
CA GLU A 54 -7.14 6.65 7.44
C GLU A 54 -5.73 6.51 8.03
N THR A 55 -5.57 6.84 9.31
CA THR A 55 -4.27 6.88 9.99
C THR A 55 -3.48 5.57 9.91
N TYR A 56 -4.16 4.42 9.89
CA TYR A 56 -3.49 3.12 9.82
C TYR A 56 -2.73 2.93 8.49
N THR A 57 -3.23 3.48 7.38
CA THR A 57 -2.55 3.41 6.07
C THR A 57 -1.26 4.23 6.09
N ALA A 58 -1.31 5.43 6.66
CA ALA A 58 -0.15 6.30 6.82
C ALA A 58 0.90 5.69 7.77
N ASN A 59 0.46 5.02 8.84
CA ASN A 59 1.35 4.35 9.79
C ASN A 59 2.08 3.18 9.14
N GLY A 60 1.37 2.30 8.44
CA GLY A 60 1.99 1.18 7.72
C GLY A 60 2.97 1.65 6.64
N ALA A 61 2.62 2.70 5.89
CA ALA A 61 3.51 3.28 4.89
C ALA A 61 4.80 3.86 5.51
N ARG A 62 4.69 4.64 6.58
CA ARG A 62 5.86 5.19 7.31
C ARG A 62 6.74 4.10 7.88
N GLU A 63 6.14 3.06 8.45
CA GLU A 63 6.88 1.96 9.05
C GLU A 63 7.60 1.12 7.99
N LEU A 64 6.96 0.84 6.85
CA LEU A 64 7.65 0.17 5.75
C LEU A 64 8.80 1.03 5.20
N ALA A 65 8.58 2.33 5.05
CA ALA A 65 9.60 3.24 4.53
C ALA A 65 10.81 3.43 5.47
N SER A 66 10.68 3.13 6.77
CA SER A 66 11.81 3.21 7.71
C SER A 66 12.76 2.00 7.66
N HIS A 67 12.49 1.00 6.80
CA HIS A 67 13.29 -0.22 6.72
C HIS A 67 14.66 -0.03 6.04
N GLY A 68 14.87 1.06 5.30
CA GLY A 68 16.17 1.36 4.71
C GLY A 68 16.18 2.63 3.85
N ASP A 69 17.38 3.13 3.55
CA ASP A 69 17.57 4.37 2.78
C ASP A 69 17.10 4.26 1.32
N ASN A 70 16.95 3.04 0.79
CA ASN A 70 16.39 2.78 -0.54
C ASN A 70 14.87 2.91 -0.60
N TYR A 71 14.19 3.15 0.52
CA TYR A 71 12.74 3.33 0.59
C TYR A 71 12.38 4.81 0.65
N THR A 72 11.57 5.27 -0.31
CA THR A 72 11.08 6.64 -0.38
C THR A 72 9.60 6.68 -0.01
N LEU A 73 9.27 7.42 1.06
CA LEU A 73 7.88 7.66 1.46
C LEU A 73 7.29 8.81 0.65
N HIS A 74 6.09 8.62 0.08
CA HIS A 74 5.36 9.67 -0.63
C HIS A 74 3.90 9.75 -0.18
N ALA A 75 3.49 10.91 0.33
CA ALA A 75 2.08 11.18 0.64
C ALA A 75 1.42 11.87 -0.56
N VAL A 76 0.49 11.20 -1.24
CA VAL A 76 -0.24 11.76 -2.39
C VAL A 76 -1.25 12.79 -1.87
N PRO A 77 -1.09 14.09 -2.17
CA PRO A 77 -1.86 15.15 -1.52
C PRO A 77 -3.37 15.06 -1.80
N GLY A 78 -4.16 15.15 -0.72
CA GLY A 78 -5.62 15.20 -0.79
C GLY A 78 -6.30 13.87 -1.14
N GLN A 79 -5.54 12.79 -1.35
CA GLN A 79 -6.07 11.48 -1.72
C GLN A 79 -6.39 10.64 -0.47
N ASN A 80 -7.42 9.79 -0.56
CA ASN A 80 -7.75 8.79 0.47
C ASN A 80 -7.17 7.41 0.09
N HIS A 81 -7.69 6.31 0.65
CA HIS A 81 -7.23 4.97 0.30
C HIS A 81 -7.47 4.60 -1.18
N ASN A 82 -8.54 5.10 -1.79
CA ASN A 82 -8.85 4.94 -3.20
C ASN A 82 -8.24 6.10 -4.01
N VAL A 83 -6.91 6.07 -4.17
CA VAL A 83 -6.14 7.12 -4.85
C VAL A 83 -6.55 7.25 -6.32
N ASP A 84 -6.82 8.48 -6.77
CA ASP A 84 -7.12 8.77 -8.18
C ASP A 84 -5.91 8.39 -9.07
N PRO A 85 -6.10 7.59 -10.14
CA PRO A 85 -5.03 7.24 -11.08
C PRO A 85 -4.29 8.45 -11.66
N HIS A 86 -4.98 9.58 -11.91
CA HIS A 86 -4.37 10.81 -12.41
C HIS A 86 -3.50 11.51 -11.36
N ALA A 87 -3.80 11.34 -10.08
CA ALA A 87 -2.95 11.81 -8.99
C ALA A 87 -1.74 10.89 -8.77
N LEU A 88 -1.91 9.57 -8.98
CA LEU A 88 -0.85 8.57 -8.80
C LEU A 88 0.16 8.53 -9.96
N ALA A 89 -0.31 8.68 -11.20
CA ALA A 89 0.50 8.59 -12.41
C ALA A 89 1.77 9.48 -12.41
N PRO A 90 1.73 10.77 -12.03
CA PRO A 90 2.94 11.59 -11.97
C PRO A 90 3.93 11.12 -10.89
N VAL A 91 3.44 10.59 -9.77
CA VAL A 91 4.30 10.03 -8.70
C VAL A 91 5.05 8.80 -9.20
N LEU A 92 4.35 7.89 -9.89
CA LEU A 92 4.96 6.71 -10.49
C LEU A 92 5.95 7.07 -11.61
N THR A 93 5.58 8.02 -12.47
CA THR A 93 6.46 8.50 -13.54
C THR A 93 7.77 9.03 -12.96
N ALA A 94 7.68 9.98 -12.02
CA ALA A 94 8.85 10.57 -11.36
C ALA A 94 9.76 9.51 -10.73
N PHE A 95 9.18 8.53 -10.03
CA PHE A 95 9.93 7.45 -9.42
C PHE A 95 10.64 6.54 -10.44
N PHE A 96 9.97 6.20 -11.55
CA PHE A 96 10.57 5.32 -12.56
C PHE A 96 11.56 6.01 -13.49
N THR A 97 11.42 7.32 -13.71
CA THR A 97 12.33 8.09 -14.59
C THR A 97 13.42 8.86 -13.85
N GLY A 98 13.34 8.96 -12.52
CA GLY A 98 14.28 9.73 -11.70
C GLY A 98 14.19 11.25 -11.91
N SER A 99 13.02 11.74 -12.32
CA SER A 99 12.75 13.15 -12.65
C SER A 99 12.03 13.88 -11.53
#